data_AF-A0A5D4NQV6-F1
#
_entry.id   AF-A0A5D4NQV6-F1
#
_cell.length_a   1.000
_cell.length_b   1.000
_cell.length_c   1.000
_cell.angle_alpha   90.00
_cell.angle_beta   90.00
_cell.angle_gamma   90.00
#
_symmetry.space_group_name_H-M   'P 1'
#
loop_
_entity.id
_entity.type
_entity.pdbx_description
1 polymer ?
#
loop_
_entity_poly.entity_id
_entity_poly.type
_entity_poly.pdbx_seq_one_letter_code
_entity_poly.pdbx_strand_id
1 'polypeptide(L)'
;MNIHDDYASWNNGKFLLANKKIEKLSSDYEVDLELDVNVLIPLIFGNYSATELCNMGLIKGDSQKIQILTENVQVKSGFFIDFF
;
A
#
# COMPACT_ATOMS: atom_id res chain seq x y z
N MET A 1 -6.60 -1.41 -4.62
CA MET A 1 -5.92 -0.25 -4.01
C MET A 1 -5.78 0.83 -5.06
N ASN A 2 -6.25 2.05 -4.78
CA ASN A 2 -5.99 3.24 -5.58
C ASN A 2 -4.76 3.95 -5.00
N ILE A 3 -3.71 4.11 -5.79
CA ILE A 3 -2.45 4.75 -5.39
C ILE A 3 -2.38 6.12 -6.02
N HIS A 4 -2.09 7.13 -5.19
CA HIS A 4 -1.87 8.51 -5.60
C HIS A 4 -0.40 8.91 -5.42
N ASP A 5 0.12 9.68 -6.37
CA ASP A 5 1.47 10.22 -6.36
C ASP A 5 1.49 11.54 -7.14
N ASP A 6 1.70 12.64 -6.43
CA ASP A 6 1.72 13.99 -6.99
C ASP A 6 2.99 14.28 -7.83
N TYR A 7 4.05 13.50 -7.65
CA TYR A 7 5.38 13.78 -8.22
C TYR A 7 5.74 12.83 -9.36
N ALA A 8 5.28 11.58 -9.31
CA ALA A 8 5.58 10.55 -10.30
C ALA A 8 4.29 9.97 -10.88
N SER A 9 3.81 10.58 -11.97
CA SER A 9 2.50 10.27 -12.56
C SER A 9 2.33 8.80 -12.98
N TRP A 10 3.42 8.09 -13.27
CA TRP A 10 3.40 6.67 -13.65
C TRP A 10 3.02 5.73 -12.49
N ASN A 11 3.18 6.16 -11.24
CA ASN A 11 2.79 5.41 -10.04
C ASN A 11 1.28 5.44 -9.81
N ASN A 12 0.59 6.47 -10.31
CA ASN A 12 -0.85 6.60 -10.16
C ASN A 12 -1.60 5.43 -10.81
N GLY A 13 -2.62 4.95 -10.11
CA GLY A 13 -3.57 4.00 -10.66
C GLY A 13 -4.14 3.00 -9.65
N LYS A 14 -4.90 2.05 -10.19
CA LYS A 14 -5.58 1.02 -9.43
C LYS A 14 -4.81 -0.29 -9.53
N PHE A 15 -4.60 -0.95 -8.41
CA PHE A 15 -3.81 -2.16 -8.29
C PHE A 15 -4.56 -3.23 -7.49
N LEU A 16 -4.48 -4.46 -7.96
CA LEU A 16 -4.93 -5.66 -7.26
C LEU A 16 -3.71 -6.42 -6.72
N LEU A 17 -3.75 -6.73 -5.43
CA LEU A 17 -2.86 -7.71 -4.82
C LEU A 17 -3.67 -8.98 -4.56
N ALA A 18 -3.41 -10.03 -5.35
CA ALA A 18 -4.09 -11.30 -5.20
C ALA A 18 -3.14 -12.44 -5.59
N ASN A 19 -3.23 -13.59 -4.90
CA ASN A 19 -2.45 -14.78 -5.24
C ASN A 19 -0.93 -14.53 -5.36
N LYS A 20 -0.36 -13.68 -4.50
CA LYS A 20 1.06 -13.24 -4.53
C LYS A 20 1.47 -12.56 -5.85
N LYS A 21 0.51 -12.05 -6.62
CA LYS A 21 0.73 -11.27 -7.83
C LYS A 21 0.19 -9.85 -7.65
N ILE A 22 0.78 -8.92 -8.38
CA ILE A 22 0.33 -7.54 -8.49
C ILE A 22 -0.12 -7.31 -9.92
N GLU A 23 -1.34 -6.85 -10.09
CA GLU A 23 -1.90 -6.52 -11.40
C GLU A 23 -2.36 -5.05 -11.39
N LYS A 24 -2.03 -4.31 -12.46
CA LYS A 24 -2.57 -2.97 -12.68
C LYS A 24 -3.95 -3.11 -13.31
N LEU A 25 -4.96 -2.56 -12.65
CA LEU A 25 -6.34 -2.59 -13.08
C LEU A 25 -6.64 -1.41 -14.01
N SER A 26 -7.70 -1.55 -14.80
CA SER A 26 -8.30 -0.44 -15.54
C SER A 26 -8.90 0.61 -14.60
N SER A 27 -9.06 1.83 -15.09
CA SER A 27 -9.50 2.97 -14.28
C SER A 27 -10.97 2.90 -13.84
N ASP A 28 -11.80 2.12 -14.55
CA ASP A 28 -13.21 1.88 -14.26
C ASP A 28 -13.45 0.87 -13.13
N TYR A 29 -12.43 0.11 -12.73
CA TYR A 29 -12.56 -0.85 -11.64
C TYR A 29 -12.77 -0.16 -10.29
N GLU A 30 -13.75 -0.56 -9.49
CA GLU A 30 -13.86 -0.05 -8.11
C GLU A 30 -12.82 -0.71 -7.21
N VAL A 31 -12.27 0.06 -6.28
CA VAL A 31 -11.25 -0.42 -5.34
C VAL A 31 -11.56 0.07 -3.93
N ASP A 32 -11.37 -0.81 -2.97
CA ASP A 32 -11.84 -0.62 -1.59
C ASP A 32 -10.83 0.09 -0.67
N LEU A 33 -9.66 0.46 -1.22
CA LEU A 33 -8.52 0.98 -0.46
C LEU A 33 -7.91 2.16 -1.22
N GLU A 34 -7.68 3.27 -0.53
CA GLU A 34 -6.99 4.45 -1.03
C GLU A 34 -5.76 4.77 -0.17
N LEU A 35 -4.64 5.04 -0.84
CA LEU A 35 -3.40 5.45 -0.17
C LEU A 35 -2.51 6.28 -1.11
N ASP A 36 -1.62 7.08 -0.52
CA ASP A 36 -0.56 7.80 -1.22
C ASP A 36 0.69 6.90 -1.36
N VAL A 37 1.54 7.17 -2.36
CA VAL A 37 2.81 6.45 -2.56
C VAL A 37 3.69 6.49 -1.31
N ASN A 38 3.67 7.60 -0.56
CA ASN A 38 4.46 7.76 0.68
C ASN A 38 3.97 6.83 1.80
N VAL A 39 2.75 6.31 1.69
CA VAL A 39 2.18 5.32 2.62
C VAL A 39 2.55 3.90 2.18
N LEU A 40 2.65 3.67 0.86
CA LEU A 40 3.07 2.39 0.30
C LEU A 40 4.51 2.03 0.67
N ILE A 41 5.42 2.99 0.65
CA ILE A 41 6.85 2.76 0.95
C ILE A 41 7.05 2.15 2.34
N PRO A 42 6.66 2.79 3.45
CA PRO A 42 6.87 2.22 4.78
C PRO A 42 6.09 0.91 5.02
N LEU A 43 4.96 0.70 4.32
CA LEU A 43 4.23 -0.56 4.34
C LEU A 43 5.06 -1.70 3.73
N ILE A 44 5.65 -1.47 2.54
CA ILE A 44 6.48 -2.48 1.86
C ILE A 44 7.82 -2.71 2.57
N PHE A 45 8.38 -1.70 3.24
CA PHE A 45 9.61 -1.86 4.02
C PHE A 45 9.39 -2.46 5.41
N GLY A 46 8.14 -2.74 5.80
CA GLY A 46 7.82 -3.30 7.11
C GLY A 46 8.11 -2.35 8.27
N ASN A 47 8.04 -1.04 8.00
CA ASN A 47 8.17 0.00 9.04
C ASN A 47 6.87 0.17 9.80
N TYR A 48 5.73 0.03 9.11
CA TYR A 48 4.38 0.05 9.67
C TYR A 48 3.50 -0.99 8.98
N SER A 49 2.57 -1.59 9.73
CA SER A 49 1.48 -2.42 9.20
C SER A 49 0.38 -1.57 8.57
N ALA A 50 -0.45 -2.17 7.72
CA ALA A 50 -1.58 -1.46 7.12
C ALA A 50 -2.61 -1.02 8.18
N THR A 51 -2.79 -1.80 9.25
CA THR A 51 -3.63 -1.40 10.40
C THR A 51 -3.10 -0.15 11.09
N GLU A 52 -1.79 -0.05 11.34
CA GLU A 52 -1.20 1.15 11.95
C GLU A 52 -1.38 2.38 11.06
N LEU A 53 -1.11 2.25 9.76
CA LEU A 53 -1.28 3.35 8.80
C LEU A 53 -2.75 3.76 8.64
N CYS A 54 -3.69 2.81 8.73
CA CYS A 54 -5.12 3.10 8.78
C CYS A 54 -5.51 3.87 10.05
N ASN A 55 -4.98 3.48 11.22
CA ASN A 55 -5.24 4.16 12.48
C ASN A 55 -4.69 5.61 12.49
N MET A 56 -3.65 5.87 11.70
CA MET A 56 -3.11 7.22 11.46
C MET A 56 -3.92 8.03 10.43
N GLY A 57 -4.94 7.43 9.80
CA GLY A 57 -5.74 8.07 8.75
C GLY A 57 -5.04 8.15 7.38
N LEU A 58 -3.94 7.42 7.20
CA LEU A 58 -3.12 7.45 5.98
C LEU A 58 -3.58 6.43 4.92
N ILE A 59 -4.24 5.36 5.34
CA ILE A 59 -4.97 4.44 4.46
C ILE A 59 -6.46 4.60 4.75
N LYS A 60 -7.26 4.74 3.70
CA LYS A 60 -8.72 4.75 3.80
C LYS A 60 -9.29 3.50 3.15
N GLY A 61 -10.30 2.89 3.76
CA GLY A 61 -11.02 1.78 3.16
C GLY A 61 -11.68 0.85 4.17
N ASP A 62 -12.21 -0.26 3.66
CA ASP A 62 -12.91 -1.26 4.45
C ASP A 62 -11.98 -1.98 5.46
N SER A 63 -12.46 -2.17 6.69
CA SER A 63 -11.65 -2.72 7.79
C SER A 63 -11.23 -4.18 7.53
N GLN A 64 -12.05 -4.98 6.86
CA GLN A 64 -11.69 -6.35 6.49
C GLN A 64 -10.57 -6.33 5.45
N LYS A 65 -10.61 -5.38 4.50
CA LYS A 65 -9.56 -5.20 3.49
C LYS A 65 -8.24 -4.73 4.09
N ILE A 66 -8.28 -3.83 5.10
CA ILE A 66 -7.09 -3.41 5.85
C ILE A 66 -6.46 -4.60 6.59
N GLN A 67 -7.27 -5.44 7.21
CA GLN A 67 -6.78 -6.63 7.90
C GLN A 67 -6.14 -7.61 6.90
N ILE A 68 -6.82 -7.92 5.79
CA ILE A 68 -6.27 -8.77 4.73
C ILE A 68 -4.94 -8.20 4.20
N LEU A 69 -4.84 -6.89 4.00
CA LEU A 69 -3.60 -6.27 3.55
C LEU A 69 -2.47 -6.44 4.57
N THR A 70 -2.77 -6.29 5.87
CA THR A 70 -1.80 -6.51 6.95
C THR A 70 -1.30 -7.95 6.99
N GLU A 71 -2.19 -8.92 6.80
CA GLU A 71 -1.85 -10.35 6.82
C GLU A 71 -1.04 -10.77 5.58
N ASN A 72 -1.30 -10.15 4.42
CA ASN A 72 -0.63 -10.47 3.17
C ASN A 72 0.70 -9.72 2.99
N VAL A 73 0.87 -8.56 3.62
CA VAL A 73 2.08 -7.74 3.57
C VAL A 73 2.85 -7.91 4.87
N GLN A 74 3.33 -9.13 5.12
CA GLN A 74 4.28 -9.42 6.18
C GLN A 74 5.70 -9.24 5.65
N VAL A 75 6.30 -8.08 5.92
CA VAL A 75 7.68 -7.79 5.56
C VAL A 75 8.52 -7.66 6.82
N LYS A 76 9.69 -8.30 6.84
CA LYS A 76 10.69 -8.09 7.89
C LYS A 76 11.15 -6.63 7.80
N SER A 77 11.17 -5.92 8.94
CA SER A 77 11.58 -4.52 8.96
C SER A 77 12.96 -4.32 8.32
N GLY A 78 13.02 -3.36 7.39
CA GLY A 78 14.26 -2.96 6.75
C GLY A 78 15.25 -2.38 7.75
N PHE A 79 16.55 -2.61 7.50
CA PHE A 79 17.64 -2.00 8.25
C PHE A 79 18.75 -1.63 7.27
N PHE A 80 19.33 -0.44 7.41
CA PHE A 80 20.32 0.10 6.50
C PHE A 80 21.45 0.75 7.30
N ILE A 81 22.70 0.34 7.03
CA ILE A 81 23.89 0.78 7.79
C ILE A 81 24.87 1.64 6.97
N ASP A 82 24.73 1.64 5.65
CA ASP A 82 25.61 2.38 4.76
C ASP A 82 25.26 3.88 4.75
N PHE A 83 26.21 4.70 4.29
CA PHE A 83 26.06 6.15 4.16
C PHE A 83 26.64 6.61 2.81
N PHE A 84 25.90 7.43 2.06
CA PHE A 84 26.26 7.93 0.73
C PHE A 84 25.78 9.37 0.53
#